data_AF-A0A9E4AAY7-F1
#
_entry.id   AF-A0A9E4AAY7-F1
#
_cell.length_a   1.000
_cell.length_b   1.000
_cell.length_c   1.000
_cell.angle_alpha   90.00
_cell.angle_beta   90.00
_cell.angle_gamma   90.00
#
_symmetry.space_group_name_H-M   'P 1'
#
loop_
_entity.id
_entity.type
_entity.pdbx_description
1 polymer ?
#
loop_
_entity_poly.entity_id
_entity_poly.type
_entity_poly.pdbx_seq_one_letter_code
_entity_poly.pdbx_strand_id
1 'polypeptide(L)'
;MRHFADDEGVRWTAAVESDGGGDYKGRHYLVMRASDSDGGGVHLRDVRWNSLKTARRTLATMSGVELRRRLRSAVGRARSTAATHGAGCESAHVSQVVFK
;
A
#
# COMPACT_ATOMS: atom_id res chain seq x y z
N MET A 1 -9.10 2.20 -9.78
CA MET A 1 -8.04 3.17 -9.40
C MET A 1 -8.67 4.53 -9.23
N ARG A 2 -8.12 5.37 -8.37
CA ARG A 2 -8.60 6.74 -8.17
C ARG A 2 -7.46 7.67 -7.77
N HIS A 3 -7.41 8.85 -8.39
CA HIS A 3 -6.41 9.86 -8.10
C HIS A 3 -6.96 10.90 -7.11
N PHE A 4 -6.10 11.40 -6.23
CA PHE A 4 -6.42 12.48 -5.30
C PHE A 4 -5.14 13.24 -4.93
N ALA A 5 -5.27 14.49 -4.49
CA ALA A 5 -4.18 15.23 -3.86
C ALA A 5 -4.35 15.19 -2.34
N ASP A 6 -3.26 15.10 -1.60
CA ASP A 6 -3.27 15.28 -0.14
C ASP A 6 -3.27 16.77 0.27
N ASP A 7 -3.15 17.03 1.57
CA ASP A 7 -3.14 18.40 2.11
C ASP A 7 -1.82 19.14 1.82
N GLU A 8 -0.74 18.43 1.46
CA GLU A 8 0.56 18.98 1.07
C GLU A 8 0.65 19.23 -0.45
N GLY A 9 -0.40 18.88 -1.20
CA GLY A 9 -0.46 19.01 -2.65
C GLY A 9 0.19 17.85 -3.42
N VAL A 10 0.66 16.81 -2.72
CA VAL A 10 1.24 15.62 -3.35
C VAL A 10 0.13 14.83 -4.02
N ARG A 11 0.38 14.36 -5.24
CA ARG A 11 -0.57 13.52 -5.98
C ARG A 11 -0.42 12.07 -5.57
N TRP A 12 -1.55 11.46 -5.27
CA TRP A 12 -1.66 10.08 -4.86
C TRP A 12 -2.58 9.29 -5.77
N THR A 13 -2.22 8.04 -6.01
CA THR A 13 -3.02 7.05 -6.71
C THR A 13 -3.45 5.96 -5.73
N ALA A 14 -4.75 5.90 -5.45
CA ALA A 14 -5.37 4.83 -4.69
C ALA A 14 -5.74 3.66 -5.62
N ALA A 15 -5.27 2.47 -5.28
CA ALA A 15 -5.53 1.24 -6.02
C ALA A 15 -5.86 0.08 -5.06
N VAL A 16 -6.47 -0.97 -5.61
CA VAL A 16 -6.71 -2.21 -4.86
C VAL A 16 -5.68 -3.23 -5.30
N GLU A 17 -4.97 -3.80 -4.35
CA GLU A 17 -4.09 -4.94 -4.57
C GLU A 17 -4.63 -6.20 -3.93
N SER A 18 -4.09 -7.33 -4.38
CA SER A 18 -4.47 -8.65 -3.89
C SER A 18 -3.22 -9.35 -3.42
N ASP A 19 -3.23 -9.87 -2.21
CA ASP A 19 -2.25 -10.83 -1.75
C ASP A 19 -2.52 -12.18 -2.45
N GLY A 20 -1.46 -12.79 -2.99
CA GLY A 20 -1.55 -14.08 -3.68
C GLY A 20 -1.54 -15.30 -2.74
N GLY A 21 -1.41 -15.09 -1.43
CA GLY A 21 -1.43 -16.15 -0.44
C GLY A 21 -2.74 -16.94 -0.45
N GLY A 22 -2.65 -18.25 -0.16
CA GLY A 22 -3.79 -19.18 -0.17
C GLY A 22 -4.92 -18.85 0.81
N ASP A 23 -4.71 -17.88 1.70
CA ASP A 23 -5.72 -17.37 2.61
C ASP A 23 -6.70 -16.44 1.89
N TYR A 24 -7.87 -17.00 1.55
CA TYR A 24 -8.96 -16.29 0.88
C TYR A 24 -9.48 -15.05 1.64
N LYS A 25 -9.28 -14.99 2.97
CA LYS A 25 -9.82 -13.93 3.83
C LYS A 25 -8.98 -12.66 3.76
N GLY A 26 -9.61 -11.56 3.32
CA GLY A 26 -8.98 -10.23 3.32
C GLY A 26 -7.78 -10.11 2.39
N ARG A 27 -7.77 -10.87 1.29
CA ARG A 27 -6.71 -10.84 0.27
C ARG A 27 -6.65 -9.50 -0.46
N HIS A 28 -7.79 -8.81 -0.61
CA HIS A 28 -7.80 -7.52 -1.28
C HIS A 28 -7.61 -6.39 -0.28
N TYR A 29 -6.67 -5.49 -0.54
CA TYR A 29 -6.38 -4.35 0.33
C TYR A 29 -6.14 -3.08 -0.48
N LEU A 30 -6.24 -1.94 0.21
CA LEU A 30 -6.03 -0.63 -0.39
C LEU A 30 -4.54 -0.28 -0.37
N VAL A 31 -4.00 0.15 -1.50
CA VAL A 31 -2.66 0.71 -1.62
C VAL A 31 -2.75 2.14 -2.12
N MET A 32 -1.90 3.02 -1.59
CA MET A 32 -1.77 4.39 -2.06
C MET A 32 -0.33 4.65 -2.47
N ARG A 33 -0.12 5.12 -3.69
CA ARG A 33 1.21 5.45 -4.22
C ARG A 33 1.29 6.93 -4.54
N ALA A 34 2.33 7.60 -4.05
CA ALA A 34 2.62 8.97 -4.48
C ALA A 34 3.09 8.94 -5.93
N SER A 35 2.68 9.91 -6.73
CA SER A 35 3.11 10.03 -8.13
C SER A 35 4.60 10.34 -8.25
N ASP A 36 5.16 11.03 -7.25
CA ASP A 36 6.55 11.51 -7.26
C ASP A 36 7.52 10.60 -6.50
N SER A 37 7.05 9.44 -6.00
CA SER A 37 7.88 8.51 -5.23
C SER A 37 7.98 7.15 -5.92
N ASP A 38 9.19 6.83 -6.37
CA ASP A 38 9.54 5.55 -7.00
C ASP A 38 9.57 4.38 -5.99
N GLY A 39 9.63 4.69 -4.69
CA GLY A 39 10.11 3.75 -3.67
C GLY A 39 9.12 3.24 -2.61
N GLY A 40 7.85 3.66 -2.60
CA GLY A 40 6.99 3.24 -1.48
C GLY A 40 5.50 3.49 -1.66
N GLY A 41 4.76 2.44 -1.99
CA GLY A 41 3.32 2.42 -1.77
C GLY A 41 3.02 2.28 -0.28
N VAL A 42 2.05 3.03 0.22
CA VAL A 42 1.50 2.82 1.55
C VAL A 42 0.46 1.72 1.45
N HIS A 43 0.68 0.60 2.14
CA HIS A 43 -0.25 -0.53 2.18
C HIS A 43 -1.21 -0.36 3.36
N LEU A 44 -2.48 -0.09 3.07
CA LEU A 44 -3.50 0.07 4.09
C LEU A 44 -4.14 -1.29 4.40
N ARG A 45 -3.42 -2.11 5.18
CA ARG A 45 -3.87 -3.44 5.60
C ARG A 45 -5.04 -3.41 6.58
N ASP A 46 -5.41 -2.26 7.13
CA ASP A 46 -6.64 -2.08 7.92
C ASP A 46 -7.90 -2.20 7.06
N VAL A 47 -7.79 -1.90 5.77
CA VAL A 47 -8.91 -1.95 4.84
C VAL A 47 -8.77 -3.21 4.00
N ARG A 48 -9.39 -4.30 4.47
CA ARG A 48 -9.37 -5.60 3.80
C ARG A 48 -10.75 -5.95 3.26
N TRP A 49 -10.76 -6.55 2.08
CA TRP A 49 -11.96 -7.06 1.44
C TRP A 49 -11.75 -8.51 1.01
N ASN A 50 -12.80 -9.31 1.13
CA ASN A 50 -12.81 -10.70 0.63
C ASN A 50 -12.96 -10.77 -0.89
N SER A 51 -13.61 -9.76 -1.50
CA SER A 51 -13.92 -9.75 -2.93
C SER A 51 -13.41 -8.48 -3.63
N LEU A 52 -12.75 -8.67 -4.77
CA LEU A 52 -12.24 -7.58 -5.61
C LEU A 52 -13.35 -6.63 -6.06
N LYS A 53 -14.54 -7.16 -6.34
CA LYS A 53 -15.72 -6.37 -6.72
C LYS A 53 -16.10 -5.38 -5.62
N THR A 54 -16.15 -5.84 -4.37
CA THR A 54 -16.45 -4.99 -3.21
C THR A 54 -15.35 -3.95 -3.03
N ALA A 55 -14.09 -4.35 -3.08
CA ALA A 55 -12.95 -3.44 -2.96
C ALA A 55 -12.99 -2.32 -3.99
N ARG A 56 -13.24 -2.65 -5.27
CA ARG A 56 -13.35 -1.67 -6.36
C ARG A 56 -14.55 -0.75 -6.18
N ARG A 57 -15.72 -1.29 -5.80
CA ARG A 57 -16.93 -0.49 -5.57
C ARG A 57 -16.72 0.48 -4.40
N THR A 58 -16.17 0.01 -3.29
CA THR A 58 -15.87 0.85 -2.14
C THR A 58 -14.84 1.92 -2.47
N LEU A 59 -13.76 1.58 -3.19
CA LEU A 59 -12.78 2.56 -3.66
C LEU A 59 -13.43 3.62 -4.56
N ALA A 60 -14.35 3.20 -5.44
CA ALA A 60 -15.06 4.12 -6.31
C ALA A 60 -15.96 5.11 -5.53
N THR A 61 -16.57 4.67 -4.43
CA THR A 61 -17.45 5.52 -3.61
C THR A 61 -16.71 6.37 -2.56
N MET A 62 -15.47 6.04 -2.22
CA MET A 62 -14.70 6.77 -1.20
C MET A 62 -14.44 8.22 -1.62
N SER A 63 -14.66 9.18 -0.73
CA SER A 63 -14.37 10.59 -1.01
C SER A 63 -12.86 10.88 -0.92
N GLY A 64 -12.41 11.97 -1.55
CA GLY A 64 -11.02 12.44 -1.40
C GLY A 64 -10.65 12.71 0.07
N VAL A 65 -11.58 13.25 0.86
CA VAL A 65 -11.39 13.49 2.31
C VAL A 65 -11.14 12.18 3.07
N GLU A 66 -11.93 11.15 2.79
CA GLU A 66 -11.78 9.83 3.40
C GLU A 66 -10.48 9.13 2.97
N LEU A 67 -9.99 9.37 1.74
CA LEU A 67 -8.70 8.89 1.25
C LEU A 67 -7.54 9.59 1.97
N ARG A 68 -7.58 10.92 2.11
CA ARG A 68 -6.58 11.70 2.85
C ARG A 68 -6.49 11.29 4.31
N ARG A 69 -7.64 11.16 4.98
CA ARG A 69 -7.71 10.71 6.37
C ARG A 69 -7.02 9.36 6.56
N ARG A 70 -7.29 8.41 5.66
CA ARG A 70 -6.68 7.07 5.68
C ARG A 70 -5.19 7.12 5.39
N LEU A 71 -4.76 7.94 4.43
CA LEU A 71 -3.35 8.16 4.14
C LEU A 71 -2.62 8.68 5.40
N ARG A 72 -3.14 9.71 6.07
CA ARG A 72 -2.55 10.25 7.30
C ARG A 72 -2.43 9.19 8.40
N SER A 73 -3.47 8.38 8.61
CA SER A 73 -3.42 7.28 9.58
C SER A 73 -2.37 6.23 9.22
N ALA A 74 -2.19 5.93 7.93
CA ALA A 74 -1.26 4.91 7.47
C ALA A 74 0.21 5.41 7.47
N VAL A 75 0.46 6.65 7.06
CA VAL A 75 1.79 7.30 7.13
C VAL A 75 2.24 7.48 8.57
N GLY A 76 1.33 7.92 9.45
CA GLY A 76 1.62 8.04 10.88
C GLY A 76 2.08 6.72 11.51
N ARG A 77 1.52 5.58 11.05
CA ARG A 77 1.92 4.23 11.49
C ARG A 77 3.13 3.68 10.76
N ALA A 78 3.31 3.96 9.46
CA ALA A 78 4.50 3.55 8.71
C ALA A 78 5.78 4.10 9.35
N ARG A 79 5.70 5.32 9.91
CA ARG A 79 6.77 5.91 10.70
C ARG A 79 7.00 5.19 12.04
N SER A 80 5.94 4.64 12.65
CA SER A 80 6.01 3.83 13.87
C SER A 80 6.52 2.40 13.61
N THR A 81 6.15 1.78 12.49
CA THR A 81 6.59 0.43 12.11
C THR A 81 7.98 0.42 11.47
N ALA A 82 8.40 1.51 10.82
CA ALA A 82 9.80 1.72 10.42
C ALA A 82 10.71 1.88 11.65
N ALA A 83 10.21 2.44 12.76
CA ALA A 83 10.93 2.46 14.03
C ALA A 83 11.07 1.05 14.67
N THR A 84 10.27 0.06 14.24
CA THR A 84 10.34 -1.33 14.73
C THR A 84 11.06 -2.28 13.76
N HIS A 85 11.23 -1.94 12.47
CA HIS A 85 12.02 -2.73 11.51
C HIS A 85 13.47 -2.23 11.32
N GLY A 86 14.00 -1.49 12.30
CA GLY A 86 15.42 -1.17 12.43
C GLY A 86 16.21 -2.26 13.16
N ALA A 87 16.07 -3.53 12.78
CA ALA A 87 17.00 -4.61 13.14
C ALA A 87 16.83 -5.77 12.15
N GLY A 88 17.77 -5.90 11.21
CA GLY A 88 17.83 -7.04 10.29
C GLY A 88 18.00 -6.68 8.81
N CYS A 89 18.91 -5.75 8.48
CA CYS A 89 19.50 -5.72 7.15
C CYS A 89 20.56 -6.83 7.06
N GLU A 90 20.17 -8.03 6.62
CA GLU A 90 21.14 -8.95 6.03
C GLU A 90 20.86 -9.02 4.54
N SER A 91 21.64 -8.23 3.80
CA SER A 91 21.74 -8.24 2.36
C SER A 91 22.36 -9.56 1.91
N ALA A 92 21.56 -10.54 1.54
CA ALA A 92 22.04 -11.69 0.76
C ALA A 92 21.96 -11.33 -0.74
N HIS A 93 23.01 -10.67 -1.20
CA HIS A 93 23.38 -10.51 -2.59
C HIS A 93 23.63 -11.92 -3.17
N VAL A 94 22.65 -12.54 -3.83
CA VAL A 94 22.90 -13.79 -4.57
C VAL A 94 23.58 -13.42 -5.88
N SER A 95 24.91 -13.43 -5.83
CA SER A 95 25.78 -13.39 -6.99
C SER A 95 25.49 -14.58 -7.91
N GLN A 96 25.45 -14.26 -9.20
CA GLN A 96 25.37 -15.19 -10.31
C GLN A 96 26.40 -16.32 -10.19
N VAL A 97 26.00 -17.54 -10.56
CA VAL A 97 26.92 -18.56 -11.04
C VAL A 97 26.39 -19.10 -12.36
N VAL A 98 27.06 -18.66 -13.43
CA VAL A 98 27.03 -19.25 -14.76
C VAL A 98 27.64 -20.65 -14.65
N PHE A 99 26.91 -21.68 -15.07
CA PHE A 99 27.52 -22.95 -15.48
C PHE A 99 27.37 -23.11 -16.99
N LYS A 100 28.49 -23.52 -17.58
CA LYS A 100 28.86 -23.56 -18.98
C LYS A 100 28.26 -24.75 -19.72
#